data_AF-A0A2G9UEI2-F1
#
_entry.id   AF-A0A2G9UEI2-F1
#
_cell.length_a   1.000
_cell.length_b   1.000
_cell.length_c   1.000
_cell.angle_alpha   90.00
_cell.angle_beta   90.00
_cell.angle_gamma   90.00
#
_symmetry.space_group_name_H-M   'P 1'
#
loop_
_entity.id
_entity.type
_entity.pdbx_description
1 polymer ?
#
loop_
_entity_poly.entity_id
_entity_poly.type
_entity_poly.pdbx_seq_one_letter_code
_entity_poly.pdbx_strand_id
1 'polypeptide(L)'
;MTPIFRLLAELCQNRQQRLKFEMSSCSAVLLFKEASKIICAYGNRILVMPDVPKERAYAERYKNIGIIFNVLKCALIGAYVPFGVFRLYGDPCLQDSLNMFVKLFMKIPEEDFHSYTKIAQHYYNLLENVVQDNIAFVSNLQPEVFAAILRSVHTGVTSLGKK
;
A
#
# COMPACT_ATOMS: atom_id res chain seq x y z
N MET A 1 -13.10 6.44 -10.05
CA MET A 1 -11.94 5.68 -9.52
C MET A 1 -12.11 5.29 -8.06
N THR A 2 -12.40 6.21 -7.14
CA THR A 2 -12.59 5.89 -5.70
C THR A 2 -13.53 4.71 -5.40
N PRO A 3 -14.70 4.54 -6.06
CA PRO A 3 -15.56 3.37 -5.82
C PRO A 3 -14.91 2.04 -6.21
N ILE A 4 -14.11 2.02 -7.28
CA ILE A 4 -13.39 0.81 -7.75
C ILE A 4 -12.36 0.37 -6.70
N PHE A 5 -11.58 1.31 -6.15
CA PHE A 5 -10.60 0.97 -5.12
C PHE A 5 -11.25 0.57 -3.79
N ARG A 6 -12.42 1.14 -3.46
CA ARG A 6 -13.20 0.68 -2.30
C ARG A 6 -13.72 -0.74 -2.51
N LEU A 7 -14.24 -1.04 -3.69
CA LEU A 7 -14.64 -2.40 -4.04
C LEU A 7 -13.44 -3.35 -3.94
N LEU A 8 -12.28 -2.96 -4.44
CA LEU A 8 -11.06 -3.76 -4.33
C LEU A 8 -10.63 -3.97 -2.87
N ALA A 9 -10.75 -2.95 -2.03
CA ALA A 9 -10.46 -3.06 -0.60
C ALA A 9 -11.39 -4.07 0.07
N GLU A 10 -12.69 -3.98 -0.20
CA GLU A 10 -13.67 -4.94 0.30
C GLU A 10 -13.37 -6.35 -0.22
N LEU A 11 -13.01 -6.52 -1.50
CA LEU A 11 -12.65 -7.81 -2.10
C LEU A 11 -11.41 -8.45 -1.47
N CYS A 12 -10.42 -7.66 -1.08
CA CYS A 12 -9.21 -8.15 -0.39
C CYS A 12 -9.40 -8.33 1.11
N GLN A 13 -10.45 -7.75 1.71
CA GLN A 13 -10.63 -7.77 3.16
C GLN A 13 -11.21 -9.10 3.65
N ASN A 14 -10.43 -9.91 4.37
CA ASN A 14 -10.89 -11.18 4.94
C ASN A 14 -11.72 -11.04 6.23
N ARG A 15 -12.80 -10.25 6.19
CA ARG A 15 -13.71 -10.10 7.34
C ARG A 15 -14.51 -11.39 7.55
N GLN A 16 -14.63 -11.83 8.81
CA GLN A 16 -15.36 -13.06 9.20
C GLN A 16 -14.85 -14.33 8.48
N GLN A 17 -13.57 -14.34 8.09
CA GLN A 17 -12.98 -15.44 7.32
C GLN A 17 -13.74 -15.77 6.02
N ARG A 18 -14.28 -14.75 5.33
CA ARG A 18 -14.99 -14.94 4.04
C ARG A 18 -14.08 -15.41 2.90
N LEU A 19 -12.77 -15.18 3.01
CA LEU A 19 -11.76 -15.63 2.05
C LEU A 19 -11.13 -16.93 2.55
N LYS A 20 -11.95 -18.00 2.59
CA LYS A 20 -11.50 -19.38 2.80
C LYS A 20 -11.42 -20.06 1.45
N PHE A 21 -10.22 -20.14 0.90
CA PHE A 21 -9.96 -20.91 -0.31
C PHE A 21 -9.45 -22.29 0.08
N GLU A 22 -9.83 -23.31 -0.70
CA GLU A 22 -9.23 -24.64 -0.56
C GLU A 22 -7.73 -24.57 -0.88
N MET A 23 -6.91 -25.33 -0.17
CA MET A 23 -5.45 -25.36 -0.35
C MET A 23 -5.02 -25.77 -1.77
N SER A 24 -5.87 -26.54 -2.47
CA SER A 24 -5.69 -26.95 -3.87
C SER A 24 -6.02 -25.84 -4.88
N SER A 25 -6.69 -24.78 -4.45
CA SER A 25 -7.17 -23.72 -5.33
C SER A 25 -6.16 -22.59 -5.49
N CYS A 26 -5.97 -22.14 -6.73
CA CYS A 26 -5.19 -20.95 -7.05
C CYS A 26 -5.97 -19.63 -6.83
N SER A 27 -7.22 -19.67 -6.35
CA SER A 27 -8.08 -18.48 -6.26
C SER A 27 -7.49 -17.36 -5.40
N ALA A 28 -6.86 -17.67 -4.27
CA ALA A 28 -6.21 -16.68 -3.41
C ALA A 28 -5.07 -15.95 -4.13
N VAL A 29 -4.24 -16.73 -4.82
CA VAL A 29 -3.08 -16.24 -5.59
C VAL A 29 -3.57 -15.35 -6.74
N LEU A 30 -4.59 -15.79 -7.47
CA LEU A 30 -5.21 -15.01 -8.56
C LEU A 30 -5.82 -13.71 -8.05
N LEU A 31 -6.53 -13.73 -6.92
CA LEU A 31 -7.11 -12.54 -6.32
C LEU A 31 -6.04 -11.49 -6.00
N PHE A 32 -4.94 -11.90 -5.37
CA PHE A 32 -3.84 -10.98 -5.10
C PHE A 32 -3.17 -10.48 -6.38
N LYS A 33 -2.97 -11.35 -7.37
CA LYS A 33 -2.36 -10.99 -8.64
C LYS A 33 -3.17 -9.94 -9.40
N GLU A 34 -4.49 -10.07 -9.43
CA GLU A 34 -5.37 -9.06 -10.04
C GLU A 34 -5.38 -7.76 -9.23
N ALA A 35 -5.40 -7.84 -7.89
CA ALA A 35 -5.28 -6.65 -7.05
C ALA A 35 -3.95 -5.90 -7.29
N SER A 36 -2.84 -6.64 -7.39
CA SER A 36 -1.51 -6.12 -7.70
C SER A 36 -1.48 -5.41 -9.06
N LYS A 37 -2.05 -6.02 -10.11
CA LYS A 37 -2.16 -5.40 -11.44
C LYS A 37 -2.92 -4.08 -11.39
N ILE A 38 -4.05 -4.03 -10.69
CA ILE A 38 -4.86 -2.80 -10.56
C ILE A 38 -4.08 -1.71 -9.83
N ILE A 39 -3.41 -2.05 -8.73
CA ILE A 39 -2.56 -1.12 -7.96
C ILE A 39 -1.44 -0.56 -8.83
N CYS A 40 -0.70 -1.43 -9.52
CA CYS A 40 0.43 -1.04 -10.36
C CYS A 40 0.00 -0.21 -11.57
N ALA A 41 -1.08 -0.60 -12.25
CA ALA A 41 -1.61 0.13 -13.40
C ALA A 41 -2.05 1.55 -13.01
N TYR A 42 -2.76 1.70 -11.90
CA TYR A 42 -3.14 3.02 -11.41
C TYR A 42 -1.94 3.84 -10.94
N GLY A 43 -1.04 3.24 -10.17
CA GLY A 43 0.12 3.92 -9.63
C GLY A 43 1.04 4.44 -10.73
N ASN A 44 1.35 3.62 -11.73
CA ASN A 44 2.11 4.06 -12.92
C ASN A 44 1.44 5.24 -13.62
N ARG A 45 0.09 5.21 -13.76
CA ARG A 45 -0.64 6.32 -14.38
C ARG A 45 -0.53 7.61 -13.56
N ILE A 46 -0.64 7.54 -12.23
CA ILE A 46 -0.48 8.72 -11.36
C ILE A 46 0.94 9.30 -11.41
N LEU A 47 1.95 8.45 -11.46
CA LEU A 47 3.35 8.88 -11.42
C LEU A 47 3.74 9.69 -12.66
N VAL A 48 3.13 9.37 -13.82
CA VAL A 48 3.39 10.06 -15.10
C VAL A 48 2.55 11.32 -15.28
N MET A 49 1.43 11.46 -14.57
CA MET A 49 0.58 12.65 -14.72
C MET A 49 1.25 13.93 -14.16
N PRO A 50 1.08 15.08 -14.83
CA PRO A 50 1.64 16.36 -14.38
C PRO A 50 1.07 16.76 -13.02
N ASP A 51 1.80 17.50 -12.19
CA ASP A 51 1.32 17.83 -10.85
C ASP A 51 0.06 18.72 -10.89
N VAL A 52 -0.84 18.45 -9.94
CA VAL A 52 -2.12 19.18 -9.80
C VAL A 52 -1.93 20.26 -8.74
N PRO A 53 -2.59 21.43 -8.87
CA PRO A 53 -2.64 22.40 -7.78
C PRO A 53 -2.96 21.77 -6.43
N LYS A 54 -2.30 22.23 -5.36
CA LYS A 54 -2.42 21.68 -3.98
C LYS A 54 -3.89 21.53 -3.54
N GLU A 55 -4.75 22.48 -3.92
CA GLU A 55 -6.19 22.50 -3.62
C GLU A 55 -6.95 21.27 -4.14
N ARG A 56 -6.55 20.73 -5.29
CA ARG A 56 -7.22 19.57 -5.92
C ARG A 56 -6.44 18.27 -5.75
N ALA A 57 -5.16 18.34 -5.42
CA ALA A 57 -4.27 17.20 -5.27
C ALA A 57 -4.81 16.14 -4.29
N TYR A 58 -5.39 16.57 -3.16
CA TYR A 58 -6.00 15.64 -2.20
C TYR A 58 -7.18 14.86 -2.80
N ALA A 59 -8.14 15.57 -3.39
CA ALA A 59 -9.38 14.98 -3.90
C ALA A 59 -9.13 14.06 -5.10
N GLU A 60 -8.22 14.45 -5.99
CA GLU A 60 -7.97 13.74 -7.24
C GLU A 60 -6.94 12.61 -7.08
N ARG A 61 -5.95 12.76 -6.19
CA ARG A 61 -4.81 11.83 -6.06
C ARG A 61 -4.69 11.20 -4.69
N TYR A 62 -4.39 12.01 -3.66
CA TYR A 62 -3.93 11.47 -2.39
C TYR A 62 -4.99 10.61 -1.70
N LYS A 63 -6.27 10.97 -1.82
CA LYS A 63 -7.39 10.15 -1.32
C LYS A 63 -7.37 8.73 -1.92
N ASN A 64 -7.09 8.60 -3.21
CA ASN A 64 -7.05 7.29 -3.87
C ASN A 64 -5.79 6.51 -3.49
N ILE A 65 -4.65 7.19 -3.30
CA ILE A 65 -3.41 6.59 -2.78
C ILE A 65 -3.65 6.00 -1.38
N GLY A 66 -4.30 6.74 -0.49
CA GLY A 66 -4.65 6.24 0.85
C GLY A 66 -5.55 4.99 0.81
N ILE A 67 -6.48 4.91 -0.14
CA ILE A 67 -7.30 3.70 -0.32
C ILE A 67 -6.45 2.54 -0.83
N ILE A 68 -5.52 2.77 -1.75
CA ILE A 68 -4.58 1.74 -2.23
C ILE A 68 -3.71 1.19 -1.10
N PHE A 69 -3.25 2.04 -0.19
CA PHE A 69 -2.55 1.58 1.02
C PHE A 69 -3.43 0.64 1.84
N ASN A 70 -4.72 0.97 2.00
CA ASN A 70 -5.67 0.10 2.67
C ASN A 70 -5.92 -1.22 1.92
N VAL A 71 -6.04 -1.21 0.59
CA VAL A 71 -6.16 -2.43 -0.23
C VAL A 71 -4.97 -3.35 0.01
N LEU A 72 -3.75 -2.82 -0.13
CA LEU A 72 -2.53 -3.60 0.02
C LEU A 72 -2.42 -4.17 1.43
N LYS A 73 -2.76 -3.36 2.45
CA LYS A 73 -2.81 -3.81 3.84
C LYS A 73 -3.77 -4.99 4.00
N CYS A 74 -5.01 -4.85 3.54
CA CYS A 74 -6.02 -5.91 3.62
C CYS A 74 -5.57 -7.21 2.94
N ALA A 75 -4.85 -7.09 1.82
CA ALA A 75 -4.33 -8.24 1.10
C ALA A 75 -3.18 -8.93 1.86
N LEU A 76 -2.23 -8.18 2.41
CA LEU A 76 -1.09 -8.71 3.15
C LEU A 76 -1.52 -9.40 4.45
N ILE A 77 -2.38 -8.76 5.24
CA ILE A 77 -2.78 -9.28 6.56
C ILE A 77 -3.92 -10.30 6.51
N GLY A 78 -4.50 -10.54 5.33
CA GLY A 78 -5.72 -11.32 5.20
C GLY A 78 -5.53 -12.82 5.48
N ALA A 79 -4.29 -13.30 5.56
CA ALA A 79 -3.92 -14.70 5.81
C ALA A 79 -4.60 -15.72 4.87
N TYR A 80 -5.02 -15.28 3.68
CA TYR A 80 -5.62 -16.14 2.65
C TYR A 80 -4.66 -16.43 1.50
N VAL A 81 -3.57 -15.66 1.36
CA VAL A 81 -2.56 -15.82 0.29
C VAL A 81 -1.26 -16.34 0.90
N PRO A 82 -0.74 -17.49 0.43
CA PRO A 82 0.57 -17.96 0.84
C PRO A 82 1.65 -17.20 0.06
N PHE A 83 2.00 -15.99 0.47
CA PHE A 83 2.91 -15.08 -0.28
C PHE A 83 4.27 -15.69 -0.67
N GLY A 84 4.74 -16.72 0.04
CA GLY A 84 5.95 -17.47 -0.32
C GLY A 84 5.89 -18.11 -1.71
N VAL A 85 4.70 -18.44 -2.22
CA VAL A 85 4.54 -19.04 -3.56
C VAL A 85 5.01 -18.09 -4.66
N PHE A 86 4.83 -16.78 -4.53
CA PHE A 86 5.28 -15.82 -5.53
C PHE A 86 6.81 -15.86 -5.68
N ARG A 87 7.54 -16.00 -4.56
CA ARG A 87 8.99 -16.16 -4.59
C ARG A 87 9.41 -17.49 -5.20
N LEU A 88 8.70 -18.58 -4.86
CA LEU A 88 8.99 -19.93 -5.38
C LEU A 88 8.79 -20.04 -6.90
N TYR A 89 7.77 -19.38 -7.43
CA TYR A 89 7.46 -19.39 -8.87
C TYR A 89 8.08 -18.23 -9.64
N GLY A 90 8.84 -17.34 -8.99
CA GLY A 90 9.44 -16.17 -9.62
C GLY A 90 8.42 -15.14 -10.12
N ASP A 91 7.22 -15.10 -9.56
CA ASP A 91 6.19 -14.11 -9.90
C ASP A 91 6.48 -12.79 -9.14
N PRO A 92 6.70 -11.66 -9.84
CA PRO A 92 7.10 -10.41 -9.21
C PRO A 92 5.94 -9.64 -8.55
N CYS A 93 4.69 -10.11 -8.65
CA CYS A 93 3.52 -9.30 -8.29
C CYS A 93 3.55 -8.72 -6.85
N LEU A 94 4.09 -9.47 -5.88
CA LEU A 94 4.26 -8.95 -4.52
C LEU A 94 5.30 -7.82 -4.48
N GLN A 95 6.46 -8.04 -5.10
CA GLN A 95 7.53 -7.05 -5.17
C GLN A 95 7.07 -5.78 -5.91
N ASP A 96 6.36 -5.93 -7.02
CA ASP A 96 5.81 -4.81 -7.79
C ASP A 96 4.84 -3.98 -6.94
N SER A 97 4.00 -4.65 -6.15
CA SER A 97 3.05 -3.98 -5.26
C SER A 97 3.74 -3.21 -4.12
N LEU A 98 4.78 -3.80 -3.52
CA LEU A 98 5.58 -3.15 -2.47
C LEU A 98 6.39 -1.97 -3.03
N ASN A 99 6.99 -2.13 -4.21
CA ASN A 99 7.66 -1.05 -4.93
C ASN A 99 6.69 0.09 -5.27
N MET A 100 5.46 -0.25 -5.67
CA MET A 100 4.43 0.75 -5.95
C MET A 100 3.98 1.49 -4.70
N PHE A 101 3.85 0.81 -3.56
CA PHE A 101 3.60 1.44 -2.27
C PHE A 101 4.63 2.54 -1.98
N VAL A 102 5.92 2.22 -2.13
CA VAL A 102 7.02 3.17 -1.91
C VAL A 102 6.93 4.36 -2.88
N LYS A 103 6.73 4.11 -4.18
CA LYS A 103 6.62 5.17 -5.18
C LYS A 103 5.44 6.10 -4.91
N LEU A 104 4.30 5.55 -4.49
CA LEU A 104 3.11 6.34 -4.15
C LEU A 104 3.28 7.13 -2.85
N PHE A 105 3.98 6.58 -1.86
CA PHE A 105 4.36 7.31 -0.65
C PHE A 105 5.22 8.52 -1.00
N MET A 106 6.27 8.34 -1.80
CA MET A 106 7.17 9.42 -2.23
C MET A 106 6.49 10.48 -3.13
N LYS A 107 5.32 10.18 -3.70
CA LYS A 107 4.55 11.14 -4.51
C LYS A 107 3.76 12.15 -3.66
N ILE A 108 3.54 11.88 -2.38
CA ILE A 108 2.87 12.80 -1.46
C ILE A 108 3.93 13.71 -0.81
N PRO A 109 3.83 15.04 -0.94
CA PRO A 109 4.75 15.96 -0.27
C PRO A 109 4.73 15.75 1.24
N GLU A 110 5.91 15.74 1.87
CA GLU A 110 6.07 15.49 3.31
C GLU A 110 5.33 16.52 4.18
N GLU A 111 5.30 17.79 3.75
CA GLU A 111 4.58 18.89 4.41
C GLU A 111 3.07 18.62 4.52
N ASP A 112 2.49 17.98 3.51
CA ASP A 112 1.05 17.74 3.41
C ASP A 112 0.65 16.37 3.99
N PHE A 113 1.62 15.44 4.12
CA PHE A 113 1.35 14.04 4.47
C PHE A 113 0.65 13.88 5.83
N HIS A 114 1.17 14.52 6.88
CA HIS A 114 0.59 14.45 8.22
C HIS A 114 -0.70 15.26 8.37
N SER A 115 -0.94 16.24 7.48
CA SER A 115 -2.20 16.99 7.41
C SER A 115 -3.38 16.11 6.98
N TYR A 116 -3.12 15.01 6.28
CA TYR A 116 -4.14 14.06 5.83
C TYR A 116 -4.23 12.82 6.75
N THR A 117 -4.81 12.99 7.94
CA THR A 117 -4.82 11.97 9.01
C THR A 117 -5.27 10.57 8.55
N LYS A 118 -6.30 10.46 7.69
CA LYS A 118 -6.77 9.16 7.20
C LYS A 118 -5.75 8.45 6.29
N ILE A 119 -5.03 9.21 5.48
CA ILE A 119 -3.99 8.66 4.60
C ILE A 119 -2.82 8.21 5.46
N ALA A 120 -2.38 9.05 6.39
CA ALA A 120 -1.33 8.72 7.34
C ALA A 120 -1.66 7.44 8.14
N GLN A 121 -2.89 7.29 8.62
CA GLN A 121 -3.34 6.07 9.30
C GLN A 121 -3.22 4.82 8.41
N HIS A 122 -3.72 4.88 7.16
CA HIS A 122 -3.59 3.75 6.24
C HIS A 122 -2.13 3.43 5.90
N TYR A 123 -1.28 4.46 5.78
CA TYR A 123 0.15 4.31 5.57
C TYR A 123 0.84 3.63 6.74
N TYR A 124 0.71 4.14 7.97
CA TYR A 124 1.41 3.57 9.13
C TYR A 124 0.97 2.14 9.40
N ASN A 125 -0.34 1.87 9.27
CA ASN A 125 -0.86 0.50 9.38
C ASN A 125 -0.27 -0.41 8.30
N LEU A 126 -0.15 0.06 7.06
CA LEU A 126 0.48 -0.74 6.00
C LEU A 126 1.97 -0.93 6.28
N LEU A 127 2.69 0.13 6.62
CA LEU A 127 4.13 0.13 6.87
C LEU A 127 4.49 -0.87 7.99
N GLU A 128 3.76 -0.87 9.09
CA GLU A 128 3.95 -1.82 10.19
C GLU A 128 3.90 -3.27 9.70
N ASN A 129 2.88 -3.63 8.91
CA ASN A 129 2.73 -4.98 8.37
C ASN A 129 3.80 -5.32 7.31
N VAL A 130 4.21 -4.35 6.49
CA VAL A 130 5.30 -4.55 5.53
C VAL A 130 6.62 -4.76 6.26
N VAL A 131 6.92 -4.00 7.31
CA VAL A 131 8.14 -4.18 8.11
C VAL A 131 8.11 -5.53 8.84
N GLN A 132 6.96 -5.93 9.39
CA GLN A 132 6.82 -7.19 10.11
C GLN A 132 7.13 -8.42 9.24
N ASP A 133 6.53 -8.50 8.04
CA ASP A 133 6.65 -9.70 7.19
C ASP A 133 7.69 -9.57 6.07
N ASN A 134 8.11 -8.35 5.74
CA ASN A 134 8.99 -8.04 4.60
C ASN A 134 10.11 -7.06 4.99
N ILE A 135 10.67 -7.17 6.19
CA ILE A 135 11.77 -6.29 6.65
C ILE A 135 12.94 -6.22 5.66
N ALA A 136 13.29 -7.35 5.04
CA ALA A 136 14.36 -7.41 4.05
C ALA A 136 14.09 -6.53 2.82
N PHE A 137 12.82 -6.34 2.44
CA PHE A 137 12.46 -5.38 1.38
C PHE A 137 12.73 -3.94 1.85
N VAL A 138 12.28 -3.58 3.05
CA VAL A 138 12.41 -2.22 3.59
C VAL A 138 13.89 -1.85 3.81
N SER A 139 14.70 -2.78 4.32
CA SER A 139 16.13 -2.56 4.57
C SER A 139 16.97 -2.42 3.30
N ASN A 140 16.47 -2.89 2.15
CA ASN A 140 17.16 -2.79 0.85
C ASN A 140 16.64 -1.62 -0.01
N LEU A 141 15.78 -0.75 0.54
CA LEU A 141 15.36 0.45 -0.16
C LEU A 141 16.52 1.42 -0.37
N GLN A 142 16.40 2.28 -1.38
CA GLN A 142 17.37 3.36 -1.60
C GLN A 142 17.49 4.23 -0.35
N PRO A 143 18.70 4.71 0.01
CA PRO A 143 18.95 5.45 1.23
C PRO A 143 18.00 6.65 1.43
N GLU A 144 17.69 7.36 0.36
CA GLU A 144 16.81 8.54 0.37
C GLU A 144 15.37 8.17 0.74
N VAL A 145 14.88 7.04 0.22
CA VAL A 145 13.55 6.51 0.51
C VAL A 145 13.50 5.99 1.94
N PHE A 146 14.51 5.23 2.36
CA PHE A 146 14.59 4.71 3.72
C PHE A 146 14.62 5.85 4.75
N ALA A 147 15.41 6.90 4.48
CA ALA A 147 15.45 8.11 5.29
C ALA A 147 14.09 8.83 5.31
N ALA A 148 13.37 8.90 4.19
CA ALA A 148 12.03 9.49 4.15
C ALA A 148 11.02 8.71 5.01
N ILE A 149 11.07 7.36 4.98
CA ILE A 149 10.25 6.51 5.85
C ILE A 149 10.59 6.78 7.32
N LEU A 150 11.88 6.79 7.69
CA LEU A 150 12.29 7.07 9.07
C LEU A 150 11.87 8.47 9.55
N ARG A 151 12.02 9.49 8.69
CA ARG A 151 11.53 10.85 8.99
C ARG A 151 10.03 10.89 9.18
N SER A 152 9.27 10.18 8.34
CA SER A 152 7.81 10.08 8.51
C SER A 152 7.44 9.49 9.87
N VAL A 153 8.11 8.42 10.29
CA VAL A 153 7.90 7.76 11.59
C VAL A 153 8.28 8.70 12.74
N HIS A 154 9.45 9.34 12.67
CA HIS A 154 9.89 10.30 13.67
C HIS A 154 8.89 11.45 13.84
N THR A 155 8.45 12.07 12.74
CA THR A 155 7.43 13.13 12.75
C THR A 155 6.08 12.62 13.27
N GLY A 156 5.69 11.39 12.90
CA GLY A 156 4.48 10.74 13.41
C GLY A 156 4.50 10.57 14.92
N VAL A 157 5.60 10.04 15.47
CA VAL A 157 5.76 9.83 16.92
C VAL A 157 5.84 11.16 17.69
N THR A 158 6.62 12.11 17.20
CA THR A 158 6.76 13.43 17.86
C THR A 158 5.47 14.24 17.84
N SER A 159 4.59 14.03 16.84
CA SER A 159 3.25 14.65 16.80
C SER A 159 2.31 14.17 17.91
N LEU A 160 2.50 12.94 18.43
CA LEU A 160 1.70 12.39 19.53
C LEU A 160 2.03 13.06 20.87
N GLY A 161 3.28 13.49 21.06
CA GLY A 161 3.77 14.13 22.28
C GLY A 161 3.43 15.63 22.42
N LYS A 162 2.78 16.23 21.41
CA LYS A 162 2.33 17.64 21.44
C LYS A 162 0.86 17.80 21.86
N LYS A 163 0.28 16.77 22.49
CA LYS A 163 -1.07 16.81 23.07
C LYS A 163 -1.05 17.15 24.55
#